data_AF-X1CHR8-F1
#
_entry.id   AF-X1CHR8-F1
#
_cell.length_a   1.000
_cell.length_b   1.000
_cell.length_c   1.000
_cell.angle_alpha   90.00
_cell.angle_beta   90.00
_cell.angle_gamma   90.00
#
_symmetry.space_group_name_H-M   'P 1'
#
loop_
_entity.id
_entity.type
_entity.pdbx_description
1 polymer ?
#
loop_
_entity_poly.entity_id
_entity_poly.type
_entity_poly.pdbx_seq_one_letter_code
_entity_poly.pdbx_strand_id
1 'polypeptide(L)'
;ASHKHNLISNPYMLKLPENALRICHLVLRYDHSSKNLIFDRKLKEGSGESIYGLEVAMSLSIDNDFIRKAGEIRKNIIDKGEQFLNTKKSRYNKNVYMDSCSVCGKKPNFLKSLETHHITEQNKADSNGYINHSHKDSAFNLITLCNDCHKNLHSNGLKIVTQETIKGNQIKIIK
;
A
#
# COMPACT_ATOMS: atom_id res chain seq x y z
N ALA A 1 21.56 -12.17 12.54
CA ALA A 1 21.69 -11.50 11.23
C ALA A 1 20.98 -12.36 10.18
N SER A 2 20.29 -11.77 9.20
CA SER A 2 19.49 -12.50 8.20
C SER A 2 19.40 -11.70 6.89
N HIS A 3 19.31 -12.38 5.75
CA HIS A 3 19.02 -11.78 4.43
C HIS A 3 17.51 -11.81 4.08
N LYS A 4 16.67 -12.40 4.94
CA LYS A 4 15.23 -12.51 4.68
C LYS A 4 14.50 -11.25 5.15
N HIS A 5 14.41 -10.23 4.28
CA HIS A 5 13.71 -8.98 4.58
C HIS A 5 12.22 -9.18 4.95
N ASN A 6 11.58 -10.21 4.39
CA ASN A 6 10.16 -10.53 4.64
C ASN A 6 9.89 -11.04 6.07
N LEU A 7 10.92 -11.27 6.89
CA LEU A 7 10.73 -11.65 8.29
C LEU A 7 10.01 -10.56 9.07
N ILE A 8 10.24 -9.29 8.75
CA ILE A 8 9.60 -8.16 9.47
C ILE A 8 8.09 -8.13 9.21
N SER A 9 7.67 -8.52 8.01
CA SER A 9 6.25 -8.66 7.65
C SER A 9 5.61 -9.97 8.15
N ASN A 10 6.35 -10.83 8.85
CA ASN A 10 5.81 -12.10 9.33
C ASN A 10 4.74 -11.87 10.43
N PRO A 11 3.56 -12.50 10.36
CA PRO A 11 2.49 -12.30 11.34
C PRO A 11 2.86 -12.59 12.79
N TYR A 12 3.82 -13.47 13.05
CA TYR A 12 4.31 -13.74 14.41
C TYR A 12 5.20 -12.60 14.91
N MET A 13 6.00 -11.99 14.02
CA MET A 13 6.87 -10.85 14.35
C MET A 13 6.06 -9.59 14.63
N LEU A 14 4.99 -9.36 13.87
CA LEU A 14 4.09 -8.21 14.03
C LEU A 14 3.27 -8.25 15.34
N LYS A 15 3.20 -9.41 16.02
CA LYS A 15 2.50 -9.56 17.30
C LYS A 15 3.40 -9.34 18.52
N LEU A 16 4.70 -9.18 18.32
CA LEU A 16 5.63 -8.92 19.41
C LEU A 16 5.41 -7.50 19.96
N PRO A 17 5.62 -7.28 21.28
CA PRO A 17 5.61 -5.94 21.85
C PRO A 17 6.63 -5.02 21.16
N GLU A 18 6.31 -3.73 21.05
CA GLU A 18 7.10 -2.73 20.29
C GLU A 18 8.57 -2.64 20.74
N ASN A 19 8.86 -2.92 22.00
CA ASN A 19 10.20 -2.89 22.59
C ASN A 19 10.86 -4.27 22.73
N ALA A 20 10.22 -5.35 22.25
CA ALA A 20 10.74 -6.71 22.38
C ALA A 20 11.88 -7.00 21.40
N LEU A 21 11.97 -6.26 20.30
CA LEU A 21 12.97 -6.46 19.26
C LEU A 21 13.45 -5.14 18.69
N ARG A 22 14.77 -5.01 18.58
CA ARG A 22 15.41 -3.93 17.85
C ARG A 22 15.82 -4.42 16.46
N ILE A 23 15.28 -3.81 15.41
CA ILE A 23 15.56 -4.16 14.03
C ILE A 23 16.54 -3.14 13.47
N CYS A 24 17.70 -3.61 13.02
CA CYS A 24 18.71 -2.75 12.44
C CYS A 24 19.35 -3.38 11.20
N HIS A 25 20.02 -2.55 10.41
CA HIS A 25 20.82 -2.95 9.25
C HIS A 25 22.14 -2.18 9.20
N LEU A 26 23.10 -2.74 8.47
CA LEU A 26 24.32 -2.04 8.10
C LEU A 26 24.08 -1.29 6.79
N VAL A 27 24.51 -0.03 6.74
CA VAL A 27 24.32 0.80 5.55
C VAL A 27 25.41 0.52 4.52
N LEU A 28 24.97 0.30 3.29
CA LEU A 28 25.80 0.25 2.09
C LEU A 28 25.30 1.31 1.10
N ARG A 29 26.22 1.94 0.37
CA ARG A 29 25.88 2.92 -0.66
C ARG A 29 26.75 2.66 -1.88
N TYR A 30 26.14 2.56 -3.06
CA TYR A 30 26.88 2.45 -4.31
C TYR A 30 27.12 3.84 -4.88
N ASP A 31 28.38 4.19 -5.09
CA ASP A 31 28.78 5.43 -5.75
C ASP A 31 28.94 5.16 -7.25
N HIS A 32 28.00 5.66 -8.04
CA HIS A 32 28.01 5.52 -9.50
C HIS A 32 29.18 6.26 -10.17
N SER A 33 29.67 7.34 -9.56
CA SER A 33 30.76 8.13 -10.12
C SER A 33 32.09 7.40 -10.02
N SER A 34 32.38 6.82 -8.84
CA SER A 34 33.59 6.05 -8.60
C SER A 34 33.44 4.56 -8.90
N LYS A 35 32.23 4.10 -9.24
CA LYS A 35 31.85 2.67 -9.40
C LYS A 35 32.23 1.80 -8.21
N ASN A 36 32.08 2.33 -6.99
CA ASN A 36 32.48 1.64 -5.77
C ASN A 36 31.30 1.43 -4.84
N LEU A 37 31.34 0.31 -4.09
CA LEU A 37 30.44 0.08 -2.98
C LEU A 37 31.07 0.57 -1.67
N ILE A 38 30.45 1.55 -1.04
CA ILE A 38 30.89 2.17 0.22
C ILE A 38 30.17 1.48 1.38
N PHE A 39 30.96 0.95 2.31
CA PHE A 39 30.48 0.41 3.57
C PHE A 39 30.56 1.49 4.64
N ASP A 40 29.42 2.05 5.04
CA ASP A 40 29.41 3.07 6.11
C ASP A 40 29.76 2.47 7.48
N ARG A 41 29.67 1.14 7.62
CA ARG A 41 29.90 0.37 8.86
C ARG A 41 29.11 0.89 10.07
N LYS A 42 28.02 1.60 9.80
CA LYS A 42 27.09 2.13 10.80
C LYS A 42 25.84 1.27 10.84
N LEU A 43 25.46 0.89 12.05
CA LEU A 43 24.19 0.24 12.32
C LEU A 43 23.09 1.32 12.34
N LYS A 44 22.09 1.21 11.48
CA LYS A 44 20.92 2.09 11.45
C LYS A 44 19.65 1.31 11.76
N GLU A 45 18.69 1.99 12.38
CA GLU A 45 17.37 1.42 12.67
C GLU A 45 16.63 1.03 11.37
N GLY A 46 15.78 0.02 11.48
CA GLY A 46 14.99 -0.54 10.38
C GLY A 46 15.69 -1.67 9.61
N SER A 47 14.97 -2.30 8.69
CA SER A 47 15.45 -3.42 7.84
C SER A 47 16.54 -3.04 6.86
N GLY A 48 16.68 -1.76 6.56
CA GLY A 48 17.39 -1.28 5.38
C GLY A 48 16.65 -1.59 4.08
N GLU A 49 17.26 -1.16 2.99
CA GLU A 49 16.79 -1.52 1.65
C GLU A 49 17.03 -3.00 1.39
N SER A 50 16.05 -3.67 0.80
CA SER A 50 16.13 -5.10 0.49
C SER A 50 16.95 -5.42 -0.77
N ILE A 51 17.53 -4.40 -1.39
CA ILE A 51 17.96 -4.43 -2.78
C ILE A 51 19.35 -3.79 -2.93
N TYR A 52 20.37 -4.47 -2.41
CA TYR A 52 21.78 -4.08 -2.62
C TYR A 52 22.60 -5.15 -3.37
N GLY A 53 21.98 -6.28 -3.73
CA GLY A 53 22.68 -7.41 -4.33
C GLY A 53 23.24 -7.12 -5.73
N LEU A 54 22.53 -6.33 -6.55
CA LEU A 54 23.07 -5.94 -7.87
C LEU A 54 24.13 -4.86 -7.73
N GLU A 55 24.03 -4.04 -6.70
CA GLU A 55 24.96 -2.97 -6.38
C GLU A 55 26.32 -3.55 -5.94
N VAL A 56 26.29 -4.66 -5.20
CA VAL A 56 27.49 -5.48 -4.93
C VAL A 56 28.02 -6.12 -6.23
N ALA A 57 27.15 -6.68 -7.06
CA ALA A 57 27.56 -7.30 -8.32
C ALA A 57 28.24 -6.29 -9.27
N MET A 58 27.72 -5.06 -9.33
CA MET A 58 28.30 -3.95 -10.10
C MET A 58 29.71 -3.59 -9.62
N SER A 59 29.96 -3.55 -8.29
CA SER A 59 31.30 -3.24 -7.78
C SER A 59 32.32 -4.35 -8.01
N LEU A 60 31.87 -5.58 -8.33
CA LEU A 60 32.72 -6.72 -8.66
C LEU A 60 33.05 -6.80 -10.16
N SER A 61 32.71 -5.77 -10.95
CA SER A 61 32.93 -5.75 -12.40
C SER A 61 32.30 -6.93 -13.14
N ILE A 62 31.15 -7.41 -12.65
CA ILE A 62 30.36 -8.42 -13.35
C ILE A 62 29.84 -7.83 -14.68
N ASP A 63 29.71 -8.69 -15.69
CA ASP A 63 29.28 -8.32 -17.03
C ASP A 63 28.01 -7.45 -17.05
N ASN A 64 28.05 -6.39 -17.87
CA ASN A 64 26.99 -5.39 -17.91
C ASN A 64 25.66 -5.95 -18.46
N ASP A 65 25.71 -6.90 -19.38
CA ASP A 65 24.49 -7.55 -19.89
C ASP A 65 23.85 -8.42 -18.82
N PHE A 66 24.64 -9.11 -18.00
CA PHE A 66 24.15 -9.81 -16.82
C PHE A 66 23.49 -8.84 -15.83
N ILE A 67 24.16 -7.73 -15.46
CA ILE A 67 23.62 -6.73 -14.53
C ILE A 67 22.31 -6.14 -15.05
N ARG A 68 22.28 -5.76 -16.34
CA ARG A 68 21.08 -5.25 -17.00
C ARG A 68 19.94 -6.27 -16.94
N LYS A 69 20.21 -7.53 -17.31
CA LYS A 69 19.19 -8.58 -17.32
C LYS A 69 18.67 -8.89 -15.92
N ALA A 70 19.55 -8.96 -14.94
CA ALA A 70 19.18 -9.15 -13.54
C ALA A 70 18.36 -7.97 -13.02
N GLY A 71 18.68 -6.74 -13.42
CA GLY A 71 17.89 -5.53 -13.15
C GLY A 71 16.48 -5.59 -13.73
N GLU A 72 16.32 -6.04 -14.98
CA GLU A 72 15.01 -6.27 -15.62
C GLU A 72 14.19 -7.33 -14.86
N ILE A 73 14.80 -8.46 -14.51
CA ILE A 73 14.13 -9.53 -13.75
C ILE A 73 13.72 -9.02 -12.36
N ARG A 74 14.61 -8.31 -11.67
CA ARG A 74 14.37 -7.68 -10.37
C ARG A 74 13.18 -6.74 -10.43
N LYS A 75 13.16 -5.84 -11.42
CA LYS A 75 12.04 -4.92 -11.65
C LYS A 75 10.75 -5.70 -11.86
N ASN A 76 10.74 -6.72 -12.70
CA ASN A 76 9.56 -7.56 -12.90
C ASN A 76 9.07 -8.27 -11.63
N ILE A 77 9.96 -8.74 -10.75
CA ILE A 77 9.56 -9.41 -9.50
C ILE A 77 9.00 -8.40 -8.49
N ILE A 78 9.63 -7.24 -8.35
CA ILE A 78 9.17 -6.16 -7.46
C ILE A 78 7.86 -5.56 -7.98
N ASP A 79 7.81 -5.21 -9.27
CA ASP A 79 6.63 -4.66 -9.93
C ASP A 79 5.48 -5.68 -9.92
N LYS A 80 5.71 -6.99 -10.10
CA LYS A 80 4.64 -8.00 -9.92
C LYS A 80 4.08 -8.06 -8.49
N GLY A 81 4.83 -7.58 -7.49
CA GLY A 81 4.34 -7.39 -6.13
C GLY A 81 3.43 -6.16 -5.97
N GLU A 82 3.59 -5.14 -6.81
CA GLU A 82 2.86 -3.86 -6.74
C GLU A 82 1.80 -3.65 -7.84
N GLN A 83 1.91 -4.35 -8.98
CA GLN A 83 1.19 -4.12 -10.25
C GLN A 83 0.17 -5.21 -10.62
N PHE A 84 -0.53 -5.79 -9.65
CA PHE A 84 -1.91 -6.14 -10.00
C PHE A 84 -2.72 -4.85 -9.89
N LEU A 85 -2.79 -4.09 -11.00
CA LEU A 85 -3.88 -3.13 -11.20
C LEU A 85 -5.15 -3.93 -10.94
N ASN A 86 -5.83 -3.65 -9.82
CA ASN A 86 -6.98 -4.43 -9.47
C ASN A 86 -8.09 -4.05 -10.46
N THR A 87 -8.34 -4.93 -11.43
CA THR A 87 -9.39 -4.71 -12.43
C THR A 87 -10.79 -4.81 -11.81
N LYS A 88 -10.89 -5.25 -10.55
CA LYS A 88 -12.14 -5.30 -9.81
C LYS A 88 -12.70 -3.90 -9.63
N LYS A 89 -13.88 -3.69 -10.19
CA LYS A 89 -14.70 -2.49 -10.03
C LYS A 89 -15.77 -2.72 -8.96
N SER A 90 -16.29 -1.63 -8.43
CA SER A 90 -17.48 -1.67 -7.59
C SER A 90 -18.65 -2.31 -8.34
N ARG A 91 -19.48 -3.08 -7.61
CA ARG A 91 -20.74 -3.62 -8.13
C ARG A 91 -21.74 -2.50 -8.49
N TYR A 92 -21.64 -1.37 -7.81
CA TYR A 92 -22.59 -0.25 -7.94
C TYR A 92 -22.17 0.74 -9.04
N ASN A 93 -20.87 0.90 -9.29
CA ASN A 93 -20.39 1.83 -10.30
C ASN A 93 -19.06 1.37 -10.93
N LYS A 94 -19.08 1.15 -12.25
CA LYS A 94 -17.91 0.70 -13.04
C LYS A 94 -16.75 1.72 -13.08
N ASN A 95 -16.98 2.96 -12.67
CA ASN A 95 -15.95 4.00 -12.59
C ASN A 95 -15.22 3.99 -11.24
N VAL A 96 -15.66 3.19 -10.27
CA VAL A 96 -15.02 3.06 -8.96
C VAL A 96 -14.19 1.78 -8.92
N TYR A 97 -12.87 1.93 -8.85
CA TYR A 97 -11.92 0.83 -8.78
C TYR A 97 -11.68 0.41 -7.33
N MET A 98 -11.56 -0.89 -7.10
CA MET A 98 -11.42 -1.47 -5.76
C MET A 98 -9.95 -1.70 -5.41
N ASP A 99 -9.09 -0.69 -5.55
CA ASP A 99 -7.63 -0.85 -5.51
C ASP A 99 -7.03 -0.88 -4.10
N SER A 100 -7.64 -0.15 -3.16
CA SER A 100 -7.17 -0.05 -1.78
C SER A 100 -8.27 0.42 -0.85
N CYS A 101 -8.08 0.22 0.46
CA CYS A 101 -8.96 0.79 1.48
C CYS A 101 -8.73 2.30 1.61
N SER A 102 -9.79 3.08 1.51
CA SER A 102 -9.77 4.55 1.58
C SER A 102 -9.39 5.09 2.96
N VAL A 103 -9.45 4.26 4.00
CA VAL A 103 -9.13 4.64 5.39
C VAL A 103 -7.71 4.23 5.78
N CYS A 104 -7.31 2.97 5.52
CA CYS A 104 -6.01 2.46 5.96
C CYS A 104 -4.97 2.33 4.84
N GLY A 105 -5.33 2.61 3.59
CA GLY A 105 -4.44 2.54 2.42
C GLY A 105 -4.01 1.13 1.99
N LYS A 106 -4.36 0.09 2.76
CA LYS A 106 -3.96 -1.29 2.46
C LYS A 106 -4.62 -1.78 1.15
N LYS A 107 -3.82 -2.46 0.31
CA LYS A 107 -4.25 -3.10 -0.94
C LYS A 107 -4.86 -4.50 -0.69
N PRO A 108 -5.65 -5.07 -1.63
CA PRO A 108 -6.25 -6.40 -1.51
C PRO A 108 -5.28 -7.50 -1.08
N ASN A 109 -4.03 -7.46 -1.55
CA ASN A 109 -3.01 -8.46 -1.24
C ASN A 109 -2.66 -8.53 0.26
N PHE A 110 -2.98 -7.49 1.03
CA PHE A 110 -2.73 -7.39 2.47
C PHE A 110 -4.02 -7.43 3.31
N LEU A 111 -5.16 -7.70 2.68
CA LEU A 111 -6.49 -7.60 3.28
C LEU A 111 -7.33 -8.84 2.96
N LYS A 112 -8.27 -9.18 3.85
CA LYS A 112 -9.20 -10.29 3.61
C LYS A 112 -10.14 -10.00 2.43
N SER A 113 -10.66 -8.78 2.34
CA SER A 113 -11.53 -8.32 1.26
C SER A 113 -11.64 -6.79 1.25
N LEU A 114 -12.00 -6.25 0.09
CA LEU A 114 -12.48 -4.87 -0.07
C LEU A 114 -13.96 -4.88 -0.45
N GLU A 115 -14.71 -3.99 0.17
CA GLU A 115 -16.15 -3.78 0.02
C GLU A 115 -16.42 -2.33 -0.38
N THR A 116 -17.41 -2.11 -1.24
CA THR A 116 -17.87 -0.76 -1.56
C THR A 116 -18.78 -0.28 -0.45
N HIS A 117 -18.52 0.93 0.04
CA HIS A 117 -19.30 1.59 1.07
C HIS A 117 -19.92 2.87 0.50
N HIS A 118 -21.22 3.06 0.73
CA HIS A 118 -21.91 4.28 0.39
C HIS A 118 -21.71 5.31 1.51
N ILE A 119 -21.11 6.46 1.20
CA ILE A 119 -20.89 7.56 2.15
C ILE A 119 -22.23 8.04 2.72
N THR A 120 -23.20 8.25 1.84
CA THR A 120 -24.61 8.42 2.19
C THR A 120 -25.32 7.11 1.95
N GLU A 121 -25.77 6.48 3.04
CA GLU A 121 -26.40 5.17 3.04
C GLU A 121 -27.52 5.04 2.00
N GLN A 122 -27.54 3.89 1.32
CA GLN A 122 -28.50 3.59 0.26
C GLN A 122 -29.98 3.58 0.71
N ASN A 123 -30.26 3.45 2.01
CA ASN A 123 -31.61 3.49 2.58
C ASN A 123 -32.24 4.91 2.55
N LYS A 124 -31.42 5.96 2.36
CA LYS A 124 -31.87 7.35 2.22
C LYS A 124 -32.30 7.68 0.80
N ALA A 125 -32.12 6.75 -0.14
CA ALA A 125 -32.54 6.94 -1.51
C ALA A 125 -34.06 6.79 -1.65
N ASP A 126 -34.65 7.59 -2.53
CA ASP A 126 -36.05 7.44 -2.93
C ASP A 126 -36.29 6.17 -3.76
N SER A 127 -37.54 5.96 -4.20
CA SER A 127 -37.93 4.83 -5.05
C SER A 127 -37.17 4.76 -6.38
N ASN A 128 -36.63 5.89 -6.84
CA ASN A 128 -35.87 6.00 -8.08
C ASN A 128 -34.34 5.90 -7.85
N GLY A 129 -33.90 5.67 -6.61
CA GLY A 129 -32.49 5.53 -6.26
C GLY A 129 -31.75 6.86 -6.06
N TYR A 130 -32.47 7.98 -5.94
CA TYR A 130 -31.87 9.30 -5.75
C TYR A 130 -31.82 9.69 -4.27
N ILE A 131 -30.70 10.28 -3.88
CA ILE A 131 -30.49 10.96 -2.61
C ILE A 131 -30.34 12.44 -2.95
N ASN A 132 -31.34 13.25 -2.59
CA ASN A 132 -31.43 14.65 -3.00
C ASN A 132 -31.34 14.81 -4.54
N HIS A 133 -30.21 15.33 -5.05
CA HIS A 133 -30.00 15.62 -6.48
C HIS A 133 -29.14 14.56 -7.19
N SER A 134 -28.88 13.41 -6.56
CA SER A 134 -27.80 12.53 -6.97
C SER A 134 -28.16 11.06 -6.80
N HIS A 135 -27.87 10.23 -7.80
CA HIS A 135 -28.11 8.80 -7.70
C HIS A 135 -27.21 8.17 -6.63
N LYS A 136 -27.73 7.27 -5.80
CA LYS A 136 -27.00 6.63 -4.68
C LYS A 136 -25.69 5.95 -5.12
N ASP A 137 -25.64 5.43 -6.34
CA ASP A 137 -24.48 4.73 -6.88
C ASP A 137 -23.51 5.65 -7.63
N SER A 138 -23.65 6.97 -7.49
CA SER A 138 -22.72 7.93 -8.07
C SER A 138 -21.32 7.77 -7.46
N ALA A 139 -20.27 7.93 -8.27
CA ALA A 139 -18.90 7.64 -7.85
C ALA A 139 -18.46 8.45 -6.62
N PHE A 140 -18.90 9.70 -6.46
CA PHE A 140 -18.59 10.51 -5.28
C PHE A 140 -19.28 10.04 -3.99
N ASN A 141 -20.33 9.21 -4.08
CA ASN A 141 -21.00 8.62 -2.93
C ASN A 141 -20.44 7.24 -2.57
N LEU A 142 -19.47 6.71 -3.33
CA LEU A 142 -18.94 5.37 -3.15
C LEU A 142 -17.46 5.44 -2.78
N ILE A 143 -17.06 4.69 -1.76
CA ILE A 143 -15.67 4.50 -1.38
C ILE A 143 -15.36 3.02 -1.22
N THR A 144 -14.09 2.68 -1.22
CA THR A 144 -13.62 1.31 -1.02
C THR A 144 -13.09 1.16 0.40
N LEU A 145 -13.58 0.19 1.16
CA LEU A 145 -13.14 -0.09 2.53
C LEU A 145 -12.77 -1.56 2.71
N CYS A 146 -11.81 -1.83 3.60
CA CYS A 146 -11.59 -3.20 4.07
C CYS A 146 -12.63 -3.59 5.12
N ASN A 147 -12.85 -4.89 5.32
CA ASN A 147 -13.82 -5.41 6.28
C ASN A 147 -13.62 -4.84 7.71
N ASP A 148 -12.37 -4.68 8.15
CA ASP A 148 -12.04 -4.15 9.48
C ASP A 148 -12.40 -2.67 9.62
N CYS A 149 -12.03 -1.84 8.64
CA CYS A 149 -12.39 -0.42 8.61
C CYS A 149 -13.91 -0.23 8.48
N HIS A 150 -14.57 -1.06 7.66
CA HIS A 150 -16.01 -1.01 7.49
C HIS A 150 -16.76 -1.30 8.80
N LYS A 151 -16.36 -2.36 9.51
CA LYS A 151 -16.89 -2.67 10.84
C LYS A 151 -16.61 -1.57 11.85
N ASN A 152 -15.37 -1.06 11.90
CA ASN A 152 -15.01 -0.02 12.85
C ASN A 152 -15.80 1.27 12.65
N LEU A 153 -16.17 1.63 11.42
CA LEU A 153 -17.02 2.79 11.18
C LEU A 153 -18.39 2.61 11.81
N HIS A 154 -19.06 1.49 11.50
CA HIS A 154 -20.40 1.19 12.01
C HIS A 154 -20.41 1.00 13.53
N SER A 155 -19.45 0.25 14.07
CA SER A 155 -19.38 -0.03 15.52
C SER A 155 -19.10 1.20 16.37
N ASN A 156 -18.34 2.18 15.85
CA ASN A 156 -17.98 3.39 16.59
C ASN A 156 -18.87 4.59 16.26
N GLY A 157 -19.91 4.41 15.43
CA GLY A 157 -20.78 5.50 14.97
C GLY A 157 -20.06 6.57 14.15
N LEU A 158 -18.89 6.24 13.60
CA LEU A 158 -18.09 7.17 12.83
C LEU A 158 -18.70 7.34 11.44
N LYS A 159 -18.79 8.60 10.99
CA LYS A 159 -19.28 8.93 9.65
C LYS A 159 -18.13 9.34 8.76
N ILE A 160 -18.24 8.98 7.49
CA ILE A 160 -17.33 9.46 6.46
C ILE A 160 -17.98 10.65 5.77
N VAL A 161 -17.20 11.70 5.54
CA VAL A 161 -17.58 12.84 4.72
C VAL A 161 -16.47 13.14 3.72
N THR A 162 -16.88 13.62 2.54
CA THR A 162 -15.95 14.16 1.55
C THR A 162 -15.84 15.65 1.76
N GLN A 163 -14.62 16.17 1.87
CA GLN A 163 -14.31 17.58 2.01
C GLN A 163 -13.56 18.07 0.78
N GLU A 164 -14.07 19.11 0.14
CA GLU A 164 -13.37 19.81 -0.94
C GLU A 164 -12.18 20.59 -0.40
N THR A 165 -11.04 20.46 -1.07
CA THR A 165 -9.83 21.24 -0.80
C THR A 165 -9.28 21.80 -2.10
N ILE A 166 -8.37 22.77 -2.02
CA ILE A 166 -7.62 23.26 -3.19
C ILE A 166 -6.81 22.16 -3.92
N LYS A 167 -6.59 21.01 -3.28
CA LYS A 167 -5.93 19.83 -3.85
C LYS A 167 -6.92 18.77 -4.33
N GLY A 168 -8.22 19.08 -4.38
CA GLY A 168 -9.31 18.17 -4.70
C GLY A 168 -10.04 17.61 -3.47
N ASN A 169 -10.85 16.58 -3.70
CA ASN A 169 -11.69 15.96 -2.68
C ASN A 169 -10.87 15.07 -1.75
N GLN A 170 -11.01 15.28 -0.44
CA GLN A 170 -10.40 14.46 0.60
C GLN A 170 -11.45 13.79 1.47
N ILE A 171 -11.16 12.59 1.94
CA ILE A 171 -12.04 11.84 2.83
C ILE A 171 -11.69 12.18 4.27
N LYS A 172 -12.69 12.55 5.07
CA LYS A 172 -12.56 12.83 6.49
C LYS A 172 -13.49 11.93 7.29
N ILE A 173 -12.97 11.35 8.36
CA ILE A 173 -13.77 10.60 9.34
C ILE A 173 -14.16 11.57 10.44
N ILE A 174 -15.45 11.63 10.75
CA ILE A 174 -16.02 12.44 11.82
C ILE A 174 -16.76 11.54 12.80
N LYS A 175 -16.92 12.02 14.02
CA LYS A 175 -17.68 11.37 15.09
C LYS A 175 -19.02 12.07 15.25
#